data_AF-A0A962IKZ6-F1
#
_entry.id   AF-A0A962IKZ6-F1
#
_cell.length_a   1.000
_cell.length_b   1.000
_cell.length_c   1.000
_cell.angle_alpha   90.00
_cell.angle_beta   90.00
_cell.angle_gamma   90.00
#
_symmetry.space_group_name_H-M   'P 1'
#
loop_
_entity.id
_entity.type
_entity.pdbx_description
1 polymer ?
#
loop_
_entity_poly.entity_id
_entity_poly.type
_entity_poly.pdbx_seq_one_letter_code
_entity_poly.pdbx_strand_id
1 'polypeptide(L)'
;LWRRREWLQAPGEPGEANIKQVLWRSARAMERRIDTLERLLAAHEDPLPVLAAEVQAPVNLDPLSAGLEDPLQRQRLREQLRGGLTRPTGFVLPLHDDARKQGHAWRSSAWPLRQGQVFLLAGDSPMGYRLPLGQLPHRLPEEIEDSFVTDPFAPRAPLGAADEASPVKDLPDPDPREVVRTCLCLELRQGRLHVFLPPLNHLEAFVELLRRLEQVASQSQLPLVLEGYLPPSDPRLQRLAVTPDPGVLEINIHPASDWDGLVERFEGLYAAARECRLGADKFMLDGRHEGTGGGNHVTLGGVTPSDSPLLRRPALLRSLLVYWQNHPSLSYLFSGAFVGPTSQAPRVDEARDDNLYELAIALEQLDAQIAAAAKDDEVELPWQLDRILRNFLVDLTGNTHRSEFCIDKLYPPSGARLGLLELRAFE
;
A
#
# COMPACT_ATOMS: atom_id res chain seq x y z
N LEU A 1 -3.89 -16.05 -1.07
CA LEU A 1 -2.47 -16.05 -1.52
C LEU A 1 -1.64 -17.00 -0.67
N TRP A 2 -1.57 -16.76 0.64
CA TRP A 2 -1.14 -17.76 1.63
C TRP A 2 -2.24 -18.83 1.83
N ARG A 3 -1.87 -20.09 2.03
CA ARG A 3 -2.81 -21.23 2.12
C ARG A 3 -2.82 -21.89 3.51
N ARG A 4 -1.67 -21.95 4.19
CA ARG A 4 -1.49 -22.67 5.46
C ARG A 4 -1.49 -21.72 6.64
N ARG A 5 -2.69 -21.39 7.14
CA ARG A 5 -2.91 -20.36 8.16
C ARG A 5 -2.14 -20.61 9.45
N GLU A 6 -1.85 -21.87 9.79
CA GLU A 6 -1.07 -22.24 10.97
C GLU A 6 0.37 -21.69 10.97
N TRP A 7 0.90 -21.30 9.81
CA TRP A 7 2.23 -20.71 9.67
C TRP A 7 2.21 -19.17 9.60
N LEU A 8 1.05 -18.54 9.78
CA LEU A 8 0.94 -17.09 9.97
C LEU A 8 0.74 -16.79 11.45
N GLN A 9 1.61 -15.94 11.99
CA GLN A 9 1.50 -15.48 13.36
C GLN A 9 0.84 -14.10 13.41
N ALA A 10 -0.09 -13.90 14.35
CA ALA A 10 -0.64 -12.58 14.63
C ALA A 10 0.40 -11.72 15.38
N PRO A 11 0.56 -10.43 15.03
CA PRO A 11 1.54 -9.56 15.68
C PRO A 11 1.24 -9.29 17.17
N GLY A 12 0.02 -9.54 17.65
CA GLY A 12 -0.42 -9.26 19.02
C GLY A 12 -0.09 -10.32 20.08
N GLU A 13 0.35 -11.53 19.70
CA GLU A 13 0.63 -12.63 20.64
C GLU A 13 2.15 -12.85 20.78
N PRO A 14 2.69 -13.06 22.00
CA PRO A 14 4.12 -13.32 22.19
C PRO A 14 4.57 -14.61 21.48
N GLY A 15 5.75 -14.58 20.85
CA GLY A 15 6.30 -15.74 20.14
C GLY A 15 7.41 -16.46 20.91
N GLU A 16 7.75 -17.68 20.46
CA GLU A 16 8.78 -18.53 21.08
C GLU A 16 10.09 -18.64 20.27
N ALA A 17 10.19 -17.93 19.14
CA ALA A 17 11.34 -18.02 18.25
C ALA A 17 12.61 -17.44 18.88
N ASN A 18 13.70 -18.20 18.85
CA ASN A 18 15.03 -17.74 19.26
C ASN A 18 15.91 -17.43 18.03
N ILE A 19 16.77 -16.42 18.13
CA ILE A 19 17.70 -16.01 17.09
C ILE A 19 18.58 -17.15 16.57
N LYS A 20 18.96 -18.11 17.43
CA LYS A 20 19.74 -19.29 17.01
C LYS A 20 18.95 -20.26 16.13
N GLN A 21 17.63 -20.36 16.35
CA GLN A 21 16.74 -21.17 15.51
C GLN A 21 16.47 -20.47 14.18
N VAL A 22 16.30 -19.14 14.18
CA VAL A 22 16.11 -18.31 12.96
C VAL A 22 17.36 -18.36 12.09
N LEU A 23 18.50 -17.80 12.53
CA LEU A 23 19.71 -18.60 12.63
C LEU A 23 20.00 -19.67 11.58
N TRP A 24 19.94 -20.87 12.14
CA TRP A 24 20.23 -22.15 11.54
C TRP A 24 19.13 -22.62 10.57
N ARG A 25 17.85 -22.26 10.80
CA ARG A 25 16.74 -22.73 9.95
C ARG A 25 16.52 -21.86 8.72
N SER A 26 16.67 -20.54 8.82
CA SER A 26 16.62 -19.63 7.68
C SER A 26 17.81 -19.86 6.73
N ALA A 27 19.01 -20.05 7.27
CA ALA A 27 20.18 -20.44 6.49
C ALA A 27 19.93 -21.76 5.74
N ARG A 28 19.51 -22.82 6.44
CA ARG A 28 19.31 -24.15 5.84
C ARG A 28 18.12 -24.25 4.86
N ALA A 29 17.09 -23.42 5.04
CA ALA A 29 15.93 -23.38 4.15
C ALA A 29 16.22 -22.58 2.86
N MET A 30 17.07 -21.56 2.94
CA MET A 30 17.59 -20.85 1.76
C MET A 30 18.64 -21.71 1.01
N GLU A 31 19.51 -22.43 1.73
CA GLU A 31 20.56 -23.34 1.19
C GLU A 31 20.07 -24.37 0.17
N ARG A 32 18.80 -24.78 0.24
CA ARG A 32 18.25 -25.85 -0.60
C ARG A 32 17.60 -25.36 -1.90
N ARG A 33 17.35 -24.06 -2.07
CA ARG A 33 16.56 -23.52 -3.19
C ARG A 33 16.94 -22.10 -3.65
N ILE A 34 17.89 -21.46 -2.98
CA ILE A 34 18.44 -20.15 -3.28
C ILE A 34 19.96 -20.28 -3.07
N ASP A 35 20.74 -20.36 -4.15
CA ASP A 35 22.21 -20.53 -4.10
C ASP A 35 22.96 -19.31 -3.48
N THR A 36 22.25 -18.35 -2.87
CA THR A 36 22.76 -17.02 -2.51
C THR A 36 23.02 -16.83 -1.00
N LEU A 37 23.30 -17.88 -0.24
CA LEU A 37 23.55 -17.75 1.21
C LEU A 37 24.73 -16.83 1.54
N GLU A 38 25.73 -16.78 0.66
CA GLU A 38 26.87 -15.86 0.78
C GLU A 38 26.46 -14.38 0.74
N ARG A 39 25.25 -14.07 0.25
CA ARG A 39 24.72 -12.71 0.11
C ARG A 39 23.82 -12.27 1.27
N LEU A 40 23.63 -13.11 2.29
CA LEU A 40 22.86 -12.74 3.48
C LEU A 40 23.68 -11.84 4.40
N LEU A 41 23.21 -10.61 4.59
CA LEU A 41 23.91 -9.60 5.38
C LEU A 41 23.30 -9.48 6.78
N ALA A 42 24.13 -9.52 7.82
CA ALA A 42 23.72 -9.22 9.18
C ALA A 42 23.46 -7.71 9.33
N ALA A 43 22.31 -7.36 9.89
CA ALA A 43 21.94 -5.97 10.18
C ALA A 43 21.91 -5.70 11.68
N HIS A 44 22.44 -4.54 12.06
CA HIS A 44 22.64 -4.11 13.44
C HIS A 44 22.00 -2.74 13.66
N GLU A 45 21.55 -2.46 14.88
CA GLU A 45 21.24 -1.08 15.28
C GLU A 45 22.53 -0.25 15.30
N ASP A 46 22.47 0.99 14.78
CA ASP A 46 23.60 1.91 14.86
C ASP A 46 23.78 2.41 16.31
N PRO A 47 24.94 2.19 16.96
CA PRO A 47 25.21 2.72 18.29
C PRO A 47 25.41 4.24 18.33
N LEU A 48 25.82 4.86 17.22
CA LEU A 48 26.29 6.25 17.23
C LEU A 48 25.21 7.27 17.64
N PRO A 49 23.94 7.18 17.18
CA PRO A 49 22.90 8.08 17.64
C PRO A 49 22.64 7.99 19.14
N VAL A 50 22.72 6.78 19.71
CA VAL A 50 22.52 6.54 21.14
C VAL A 50 23.67 7.15 21.94
N LEU A 51 24.92 6.91 21.51
CA LEU A 51 26.11 7.48 22.15
C LEU A 51 26.15 9.01 22.05
N ALA A 52 25.75 9.58 20.91
CA ALA A 52 25.66 11.03 20.73
C ALA A 52 24.60 11.65 21.65
N ALA A 53 23.44 10.99 21.79
CA ALA A 53 22.39 11.42 22.71
C ALA A 53 22.84 11.35 24.17
N GLU A 54 23.60 10.32 24.55
CA GLU A 54 24.19 10.18 25.89
C GLU A 54 25.18 11.31 26.20
N VAL A 55 26.06 11.65 25.27
CA VAL A 55 27.04 12.75 25.44
C VAL A 55 26.38 14.11 25.55
N GLN A 56 25.26 14.33 24.85
CA GLN A 56 24.51 15.59 24.88
C GLN A 56 23.57 15.70 26.09
N ALA A 57 23.38 14.61 26.85
CA ALA A 57 22.51 14.62 28.01
C ALA A 57 23.07 15.55 29.11
N PRO A 58 22.22 16.34 29.78
CA PRO A 58 22.63 17.14 30.93
C PRO A 58 23.27 16.28 32.03
N VAL A 59 24.32 16.77 32.70
CA VAL A 59 25.07 16.02 33.73
C VAL A 59 24.19 15.56 34.91
N ASN A 60 23.07 16.25 35.15
CA ASN A 60 22.08 15.95 36.18
C ASN A 60 20.95 15.03 35.69
N LEU A 61 21.03 14.53 34.45
CA LEU A 61 20.09 13.58 33.87
C LEU A 61 20.75 12.20 33.93
N ASP A 62 20.27 11.32 34.81
CA ASP A 62 20.67 9.92 34.77
C ASP A 62 19.96 9.25 33.57
N PRO A 63 20.69 8.75 32.56
CA PRO A 63 20.09 8.17 31.34
C PRO A 63 19.16 6.98 31.62
N LEU A 64 19.31 6.32 32.78
CA LEU A 64 18.49 5.18 33.19
C LEU A 64 17.25 5.56 34.01
N SER A 65 17.21 6.77 34.58
CA SER A 65 16.07 7.31 35.32
C SER A 65 15.42 8.53 34.67
N ALA A 66 16.00 9.04 33.57
CA ALA A 66 15.46 10.11 32.75
C ALA A 66 14.01 9.80 32.39
N GLY A 67 13.12 10.69 32.82
CA GLY A 67 11.69 10.66 32.53
C GLY A 67 11.43 10.80 31.03
N LEU A 68 11.57 9.71 30.30
CA LEU A 68 10.90 9.52 29.02
C LEU A 68 9.44 9.28 29.39
N GLU A 69 8.63 10.33 29.43
CA GLU A 69 7.18 10.22 29.72
C GLU A 69 6.51 9.19 28.79
N ASP A 70 7.10 8.97 27.61
CA ASP A 70 6.77 7.92 26.66
C ASP A 70 7.35 6.54 27.07
N PRO A 71 6.50 5.56 27.42
CA PRO A 71 6.90 4.18 27.71
C PRO A 71 7.66 3.49 26.56
N LEU A 72 7.39 3.85 25.30
CA LEU A 72 8.01 3.24 24.12
C LEU A 72 9.50 3.60 24.00
N GLN A 73 9.82 4.88 24.18
CA GLN A 73 11.20 5.38 24.16
C GLN A 73 12.04 4.75 25.28
N ARG A 74 11.44 4.55 26.46
CA ARG A 74 12.10 3.91 27.60
C ARG A 74 12.38 2.42 27.35
N GLN A 75 11.42 1.71 26.76
CA GLN A 75 11.62 0.32 26.35
C GLN A 75 12.74 0.23 25.30
N ARG A 76 12.76 1.14 24.31
CA ARG A 76 13.78 1.21 23.26
C ARG A 76 15.19 1.40 23.82
N LEU A 77 15.40 2.41 24.67
CA LEU A 77 16.72 2.65 25.25
C LEU A 77 17.17 1.45 26.10
N ARG A 78 16.25 0.83 26.85
CA ARG A 78 16.54 -0.40 27.61
C ARG A 78 16.88 -1.59 26.71
N GLU A 79 16.20 -1.77 25.59
CA GLU A 79 16.48 -2.85 24.63
C GLU A 79 17.80 -2.63 23.89
N GLN A 80 18.10 -1.39 23.48
CA GLN A 80 19.36 -1.01 22.83
C GLN A 80 20.57 -1.12 23.78
N LEU A 81 20.39 -0.82 25.07
CA LEU A 81 21.45 -0.97 26.08
C LEU A 81 21.59 -2.43 26.59
N ARG A 82 20.52 -3.23 26.58
CA ARG A 82 20.55 -4.67 26.97
C ARG A 82 21.02 -5.58 25.84
N GLY A 83 20.69 -5.25 24.60
CA GLY A 83 21.12 -5.96 23.40
C GLY A 83 22.50 -5.47 23.02
N GLY A 84 23.54 -6.21 23.44
CA GLY A 84 24.92 -5.84 23.12
C GLY A 84 25.06 -5.46 21.65
N LEU A 85 25.70 -4.32 21.38
CA LEU A 85 25.94 -3.70 20.06
C LEU A 85 26.57 -4.65 19.02
N THR A 86 26.95 -5.86 19.42
CA THR A 86 27.53 -6.93 18.63
C THR A 86 26.51 -7.96 18.13
N ARG A 87 25.26 -7.98 18.65
CA ARG A 87 24.22 -8.94 18.23
C ARG A 87 23.46 -8.39 17.02
N PRO A 88 23.27 -9.17 15.94
CA PRO A 88 22.44 -8.74 14.83
C PRO A 88 20.97 -8.63 15.27
N THR A 89 20.32 -7.55 14.85
CA THR A 89 18.87 -7.34 14.97
C THR A 89 18.12 -8.24 14.01
N GLY A 90 18.70 -8.47 12.82
CA GLY A 90 18.09 -9.26 11.76
C GLY A 90 19.04 -9.50 10.59
N PHE A 91 18.48 -10.01 9.50
CA PHE A 91 19.19 -10.30 8.26
C PHE A 91 18.55 -9.61 7.07
N VAL A 92 19.38 -9.24 6.11
CA VAL A 92 18.99 -8.57 4.87
C VAL A 92 19.44 -9.44 3.71
N LEU A 93 18.52 -9.76 2.81
CA LEU A 93 18.81 -10.41 1.55
C LEU A 93 18.44 -9.45 0.40
N PRO A 94 19.43 -8.85 -0.28
CA PRO A 94 19.18 -8.13 -1.52
C PRO A 94 18.50 -9.07 -2.51
N LEU A 95 17.31 -8.69 -2.97
CA LEU A 95 16.48 -9.54 -3.81
C LEU A 95 15.71 -8.67 -4.79
N HIS A 96 15.88 -8.96 -6.07
CA HIS A 96 15.20 -8.29 -7.17
C HIS A 96 14.58 -9.31 -8.11
N ASP A 97 13.41 -8.99 -8.64
CA ASP A 97 12.74 -9.75 -9.69
C ASP A 97 13.09 -9.14 -11.06
N ASP A 98 13.85 -9.88 -11.85
CA ASP A 98 14.07 -9.59 -13.27
C ASP A 98 13.00 -10.33 -14.08
N ALA A 99 11.88 -9.65 -14.32
CA ALA A 99 10.78 -10.21 -15.09
C ALA A 99 11.14 -10.29 -16.57
N ARG A 100 11.09 -11.51 -17.13
CA ARG A 100 11.27 -11.74 -18.58
C ARG A 100 10.00 -12.33 -19.18
N LYS A 101 9.87 -12.22 -20.51
CA LYS A 101 8.74 -12.75 -21.31
C LYS A 101 8.39 -14.24 -21.09
N GLN A 102 9.22 -15.02 -20.38
CA GLN A 102 9.05 -16.46 -20.13
C GLN A 102 9.24 -16.88 -18.66
N GLY A 103 9.13 -15.95 -17.70
CA GLY A 103 9.19 -16.26 -16.27
C GLY A 103 9.99 -15.26 -15.43
N HIS A 104 9.91 -15.40 -14.12
CA HIS A 104 10.66 -14.60 -13.15
C HIS A 104 12.06 -15.15 -13.00
N ALA A 105 13.05 -14.27 -13.03
CA ALA A 105 14.41 -14.59 -12.63
C ALA A 105 14.78 -13.74 -11.42
N TRP A 106 14.94 -14.37 -10.27
CA TRP A 106 15.39 -13.66 -9.08
C TRP A 106 16.88 -13.35 -9.21
N ARG A 107 17.28 -12.15 -8.80
CA ARG A 107 18.67 -11.70 -8.74
C ARG A 107 19.02 -11.23 -7.34
N SER A 108 20.24 -11.52 -6.92
CA SER A 108 20.84 -11.03 -5.67
C SER A 108 22.22 -10.44 -5.98
N SER A 109 22.67 -9.50 -5.15
CA SER A 109 23.99 -8.88 -5.25
C SER A 109 24.59 -8.70 -3.85
N ALA A 110 25.91 -8.63 -3.71
CA ALA A 110 26.47 -8.06 -2.48
C ALA A 110 26.18 -6.57 -2.40
N TRP A 111 26.22 -6.06 -1.16
CA TRP A 111 26.31 -4.64 -0.89
C TRP A 111 27.76 -4.28 -0.58
N PRO A 112 28.43 -3.47 -1.41
CA PRO A 112 29.79 -3.02 -1.15
C PRO A 112 29.76 -1.91 -0.10
N LEU A 113 29.62 -2.29 1.17
CA LEU A 113 29.54 -1.39 2.31
C LEU A 113 30.94 -1.07 2.84
N ARG A 114 31.19 0.19 3.20
CA ARG A 114 32.50 0.62 3.75
C ARG A 114 32.92 -0.13 5.02
N GLN A 115 31.94 -0.49 5.86
CA GLN A 115 32.17 -1.15 7.14
C GLN A 115 31.93 -2.66 7.08
N GLY A 116 31.58 -3.21 5.90
CA GLY A 116 31.26 -4.64 5.72
C GLY A 116 30.01 -5.14 6.45
N GLN A 117 29.29 -4.27 7.17
CA GLN A 117 28.10 -4.57 7.94
C GLN A 117 26.99 -3.57 7.63
N VAL A 118 25.73 -3.99 7.81
CA VAL A 118 24.55 -3.13 7.63
C VAL A 118 24.19 -2.50 8.97
N PHE A 119 24.29 -1.19 9.09
CA PHE A 119 23.76 -0.43 10.22
C PHE A 119 22.42 0.21 9.85
N LEU A 120 21.37 -0.12 10.61
CA LEU A 120 20.02 0.38 10.39
C LEU A 120 19.94 1.86 10.80
N LEU A 121 19.14 2.61 10.05
CA LEU A 121 18.74 3.96 10.43
C LEU A 121 17.97 3.92 11.76
N ALA A 122 18.11 4.96 12.57
CA ALA A 122 17.42 5.06 13.84
C ALA A 122 15.90 5.13 13.64
N GLY A 123 15.14 4.33 14.39
CA GLY A 123 13.68 4.34 14.37
C GLY A 123 13.09 3.11 15.05
N ASP A 124 11.77 3.07 15.14
CA ASP A 124 10.94 1.97 15.65
C ASP A 124 10.23 1.18 14.54
N SER A 125 10.25 1.72 13.32
CA SER A 125 9.72 1.05 12.13
C SER A 125 10.43 -0.29 11.86
N PRO A 126 9.75 -1.24 11.19
CA PRO A 126 10.38 -2.47 10.69
C PRO A 126 11.74 -2.23 10.02
N MET A 127 12.69 -3.15 10.20
CA MET A 127 14.07 -2.96 9.69
C MET A 127 14.14 -2.69 8.18
N GLY A 128 13.18 -3.21 7.39
CA GLY A 128 13.12 -2.99 5.94
C GLY A 128 12.91 -1.52 5.54
N TYR A 129 12.25 -0.71 6.38
CA TYR A 129 12.12 0.74 6.16
C TYR A 129 13.35 1.53 6.65
N ARG A 130 14.26 0.88 7.39
CA ARG A 130 15.43 1.51 8.02
C ARG A 130 16.74 1.10 7.36
N LEU A 131 16.69 0.53 6.15
CA LEU A 131 17.89 0.12 5.42
C LEU A 131 18.71 1.36 4.97
N PRO A 132 20.04 1.34 5.11
CA PRO A 132 20.91 2.47 4.76
C PRO A 132 21.20 2.52 3.25
N LEU A 133 20.15 2.58 2.41
CA LEU A 133 20.28 2.51 0.94
C LEU A 133 21.17 3.63 0.35
N GLY A 134 21.28 4.76 1.04
CA GLY A 134 22.18 5.87 0.66
C GLY A 134 23.67 5.58 0.84
N GLN A 135 24.05 4.49 1.52
CA GLN A 135 25.44 4.04 1.64
C GLN A 135 25.89 3.17 0.46
N LEU A 136 24.95 2.73 -0.39
CA LEU A 136 25.24 1.93 -1.58
C LEU A 136 25.84 2.80 -2.69
N PRO A 137 26.56 2.21 -3.66
CA PRO A 137 27.14 2.96 -4.76
C PRO A 137 26.11 3.83 -5.48
N HIS A 138 26.49 5.07 -5.75
CA HIS A 138 25.64 6.02 -6.47
C HIS A 138 25.47 5.55 -7.92
N ARG A 139 24.25 5.66 -8.45
CA ARG A 139 23.93 5.40 -9.86
C ARG A 139 23.67 6.73 -10.54
N LEU A 140 24.19 6.92 -11.75
CA LEU A 140 23.80 8.08 -12.55
C LEU A 140 22.31 8.00 -12.90
N PRO A 141 21.60 9.13 -13.11
CA PRO A 141 20.18 9.11 -13.48
C PRO A 141 19.88 8.21 -14.68
N GLU A 142 20.78 8.17 -15.67
CA GLU A 142 20.69 7.32 -16.88
C GLU A 142 20.84 5.81 -16.58
N GLU A 143 21.35 5.45 -15.39
CA GLU A 143 21.56 4.07 -14.94
C GLU A 143 20.44 3.59 -14.00
N ILE A 144 19.49 4.46 -13.68
CA ILE A 144 18.29 4.08 -12.96
C ILE A 144 17.34 3.49 -14.00
N GLU A 145 17.07 2.19 -13.89
CA GLU A 145 16.03 1.57 -14.70
C GLU A 145 14.68 2.22 -14.38
N ASP A 146 14.06 2.83 -15.38
CA ASP A 146 12.72 3.37 -15.25
C ASP A 146 11.74 2.22 -15.02
N SER A 147 11.23 2.14 -13.79
CA SER A 147 10.15 1.22 -13.45
C SER A 147 8.82 1.85 -13.88
N PHE A 148 8.36 1.51 -15.08
CA PHE A 148 7.04 1.92 -15.54
C PHE A 148 5.94 1.11 -14.85
N VAL A 149 4.87 1.79 -14.44
CA VAL A 149 3.63 1.12 -14.02
C VAL A 149 3.11 0.31 -15.21
N THR A 150 2.78 -0.96 -14.97
CA THR A 150 2.22 -1.83 -16.01
C THR A 150 0.98 -1.18 -16.62
N ASP A 151 0.87 -1.21 -17.95
CA ASP A 151 -0.29 -0.69 -18.67
C ASP A 151 -1.59 -1.28 -18.11
N PRO A 152 -2.54 -0.46 -17.64
CA PRO A 152 -3.82 -0.92 -17.12
C PRO A 152 -4.68 -1.67 -18.15
N PHE A 153 -4.45 -1.48 -19.45
CA PHE A 153 -5.15 -2.17 -20.54
C PHE A 153 -4.42 -3.41 -21.07
N ALA A 154 -3.19 -3.68 -20.60
CA ALA A 154 -2.44 -4.83 -21.09
C ALA A 154 -3.16 -6.15 -20.74
N PRO A 155 -3.27 -7.10 -21.70
CA PRO A 155 -3.90 -8.37 -21.45
C PRO A 155 -3.09 -9.17 -20.43
N ARG A 156 -3.77 -9.77 -19.45
CA ARG A 156 -3.13 -10.58 -18.40
C ARG A 156 -3.55 -12.04 -18.53
N ALA A 157 -2.58 -12.94 -18.55
CA ALA A 157 -2.85 -14.36 -18.46
C ALA A 157 -3.35 -14.71 -17.04
N PRO A 158 -4.15 -15.79 -16.88
CA PRO A 158 -4.43 -16.35 -15.57
C PRO A 158 -3.15 -16.61 -14.79
N LEU A 159 -3.17 -16.43 -13.47
CA LEU A 159 -2.05 -16.81 -12.61
C LEU A 159 -1.83 -18.32 -12.78
N GLY A 160 -0.70 -18.71 -13.38
CA GLY A 160 -0.38 -20.11 -13.60
C GLY A 160 -0.34 -20.88 -12.27
N ALA A 161 -0.73 -22.16 -12.30
CA ALA A 161 -0.28 -23.09 -11.28
C ALA A 161 1.24 -23.19 -11.42
N ALA A 162 1.97 -22.62 -10.48
CA ALA A 162 3.42 -22.57 -10.55
C ALA A 162 4.00 -23.99 -10.42
N ASP A 163 4.28 -24.62 -11.56
CA ASP A 163 5.16 -25.77 -11.64
C ASP A 163 6.59 -25.29 -11.89
N GLU A 164 7.47 -25.76 -11.00
CA GLU A 164 8.90 -25.45 -10.84
C GLU A 164 9.25 -24.03 -10.35
N ALA A 165 10.17 -24.00 -9.39
CA ALA A 165 10.64 -22.80 -8.73
C ALA A 165 11.76 -22.19 -9.57
N SER A 166 11.63 -20.93 -10.02
CA SER A 166 12.69 -20.26 -10.76
C SER A 166 13.97 -20.13 -9.93
N PRO A 167 15.15 -20.53 -10.44
CA PRO A 167 16.40 -20.37 -9.70
C PRO A 167 16.72 -18.88 -9.47
N VAL A 168 17.36 -18.58 -8.35
CA VAL A 168 17.92 -17.25 -8.07
C VAL A 168 19.32 -17.19 -8.67
N LYS A 169 19.58 -16.19 -9.51
CA LYS A 169 20.88 -15.98 -10.16
C LYS A 169 21.70 -14.97 -9.34
N ASP A 170 22.88 -15.37 -8.89
CA ASP A 170 23.86 -14.44 -8.34
C ASP A 170 24.45 -13.57 -9.44
N LEU A 171 24.49 -12.26 -9.19
CA LEU A 171 25.25 -11.32 -10.00
C LEU A 171 26.71 -11.27 -9.52
N PRO A 172 27.69 -11.06 -10.41
CA PRO A 172 29.06 -10.77 -10.02
C PRO A 172 29.16 -9.42 -9.24
N ASP A 173 30.26 -9.22 -8.51
CA ASP A 173 30.61 -7.93 -7.87
C ASP A 173 31.58 -7.14 -8.80
N PRO A 174 31.68 -5.78 -8.79
CA PRO A 174 30.88 -4.72 -8.18
C PRO A 174 30.61 -3.54 -9.16
N ASP A 175 29.75 -3.69 -10.17
CA ASP A 175 29.25 -2.51 -10.91
C ASP A 175 28.10 -1.86 -10.10
N PRO A 176 28.11 -0.54 -9.84
CA PRO A 176 26.97 0.17 -9.26
C PRO A 176 25.60 -0.17 -9.87
N ARG A 177 25.57 -0.53 -11.16
CA ARG A 177 24.38 -0.98 -11.90
C ARG A 177 23.85 -2.34 -11.44
N GLU A 178 24.73 -3.21 -10.95
CA GLU A 178 24.40 -4.57 -10.54
C GLU A 178 24.00 -4.66 -9.05
N VAL A 179 24.17 -3.57 -8.29
CA VAL A 179 23.78 -3.52 -6.85
C VAL A 179 22.27 -3.45 -6.69
N VAL A 180 21.67 -4.56 -6.26
CA VAL A 180 20.24 -4.66 -5.93
C VAL A 180 19.94 -3.84 -4.68
N ARG A 181 18.96 -2.93 -4.75
CA ARG A 181 18.55 -2.05 -3.64
C ARG A 181 17.25 -2.48 -2.95
N THR A 182 16.53 -3.44 -3.51
CA THR A 182 15.34 -4.05 -2.89
C THR A 182 15.75 -5.23 -2.03
N CYS A 183 15.16 -5.37 -0.84
CA CYS A 183 15.56 -6.41 0.10
C CYS A 183 14.40 -7.12 0.76
N LEU A 184 14.54 -8.44 0.92
CA LEU A 184 13.79 -9.22 1.89
C LEU A 184 14.51 -9.09 3.24
N CYS A 185 13.82 -8.69 4.29
CA CYS A 185 14.42 -8.58 5.62
C CYS A 185 13.77 -9.54 6.61
N LEU A 186 14.60 -10.11 7.49
CA LEU A 186 14.21 -11.04 8.54
C LEU A 186 14.56 -10.43 9.89
N GLU A 187 13.56 -10.03 10.65
CA GLU A 187 13.74 -9.36 11.95
C GLU A 187 13.15 -10.21 13.08
N LEU A 188 13.90 -10.40 14.16
CA LEU A 188 13.37 -11.08 15.34
C LEU A 188 12.86 -10.04 16.34
N ARG A 189 11.54 -9.91 16.48
CA ARG A 189 10.91 -8.99 17.43
C ARG A 189 10.01 -9.74 18.39
N GLN A 190 10.25 -9.57 19.70
CA GLN A 190 9.45 -10.19 20.77
C GLN A 190 9.23 -11.71 20.58
N GLY A 191 10.27 -12.43 20.13
CA GLY A 191 10.21 -13.87 19.89
C GLY A 191 9.43 -14.28 18.63
N ARG A 192 9.14 -13.33 17.72
CA ARG A 192 8.49 -13.59 16.43
C ARG A 192 9.42 -13.28 15.28
N LEU A 193 9.37 -14.09 14.22
CA LEU A 193 10.10 -13.83 12.99
C LEU A 193 9.24 -12.97 12.07
N HIS A 194 9.58 -11.70 11.99
CA HIS A 194 8.99 -10.76 11.06
C HIS A 194 9.74 -10.84 9.72
N VAL A 195 8.98 -10.97 8.64
CA VAL A 195 9.50 -10.99 7.28
C VAL A 195 8.97 -9.77 6.55
N PHE A 196 9.88 -8.85 6.29
CA PHE A 196 9.61 -7.65 5.53
C PHE A 196 9.70 -7.95 4.03
N LEU A 197 8.57 -7.86 3.34
CA LEU A 197 8.45 -8.09 1.90
C LEU A 197 8.98 -6.87 1.13
N PRO A 198 9.90 -7.06 0.16
CA PRO A 198 10.37 -5.98 -0.70
C PRO A 198 9.27 -5.46 -1.63
N PRO A 199 9.40 -4.23 -2.15
CA PRO A 199 8.55 -3.77 -3.23
C PRO A 199 8.83 -4.60 -4.50
N LEU A 200 7.78 -5.12 -5.12
CA LEU A 200 7.85 -5.91 -6.35
C LEU A 200 6.89 -5.32 -7.40
N ASN A 201 7.33 -5.33 -8.65
CA ASN A 201 6.57 -4.76 -9.77
C ASN A 201 5.54 -5.73 -10.36
N HIS A 202 5.74 -7.04 -10.19
CA HIS A 202 4.92 -8.08 -10.79
C HIS A 202 4.20 -8.91 -9.73
N LEU A 203 2.92 -9.19 -9.94
CA LEU A 203 2.12 -9.98 -9.00
C LEU A 203 2.65 -11.41 -8.91
N GLU A 204 3.01 -12.00 -10.04
CA GLU A 204 3.50 -13.36 -10.13
C GLU A 204 4.76 -13.58 -9.26
N ALA A 205 5.70 -12.63 -9.28
CA ALA A 205 6.87 -12.63 -8.40
C ALA A 205 6.47 -12.55 -6.92
N PHE A 206 5.48 -11.71 -6.58
CA PHE A 206 4.98 -11.59 -5.21
C PHE A 206 4.33 -12.90 -4.71
N VAL A 207 3.50 -13.54 -5.55
CA VAL A 207 2.87 -14.83 -5.24
C VAL A 207 3.92 -15.94 -5.10
N GLU A 208 4.95 -15.92 -5.96
CA GLU A 208 6.06 -16.85 -5.85
C GLU A 208 6.85 -16.69 -4.56
N LEU A 209 7.20 -15.45 -4.19
CA LEU A 209 7.89 -15.15 -2.94
C LEU A 209 7.09 -15.62 -1.73
N LEU A 210 5.79 -15.32 -1.68
CA LEU A 210 4.91 -15.79 -0.60
C LEU A 210 4.88 -17.31 -0.49
N ARG A 211 4.82 -18.02 -1.62
CA ARG A 211 4.84 -19.49 -1.63
C ARG A 211 6.15 -20.04 -1.10
N ARG A 212 7.28 -19.42 -1.44
CA ARG A 212 8.61 -19.80 -0.91
C ARG A 212 8.65 -19.58 0.60
N LEU A 213 8.18 -18.44 1.07
CA LEU A 213 8.10 -18.14 2.51
C LEU A 213 7.21 -19.12 3.26
N GLU A 214 6.06 -19.50 2.70
CA GLU A 214 5.16 -20.51 3.29
C GLU A 214 5.84 -21.89 3.37
N GLN A 215 6.56 -22.30 2.33
CA GLN A 215 7.34 -23.54 2.35
C GLN A 215 8.44 -23.50 3.40
N VAL A 216 9.17 -22.39 3.50
CA VAL A 216 10.21 -22.17 4.51
C VAL A 216 9.59 -22.24 5.92
N ALA A 217 8.48 -21.55 6.16
CA ALA A 217 7.78 -21.55 7.44
C ALA A 217 7.36 -22.97 7.85
N SER A 218 6.78 -23.72 6.90
CA SER A 218 6.35 -25.10 7.15
C SER A 218 7.51 -26.07 7.40
N GLN A 219 8.61 -25.96 6.65
CA GLN A 219 9.79 -26.83 6.82
C GLN A 219 10.57 -26.50 8.09
N SER A 220 10.65 -25.21 8.43
CA SER A 220 11.32 -24.73 9.63
C SER A 220 10.45 -24.84 10.87
N GLN A 221 9.16 -25.13 10.72
CA GLN A 221 8.17 -25.10 11.80
C GLN A 221 8.22 -23.79 12.59
N LEU A 222 8.39 -22.67 11.88
CA LEU A 222 8.42 -21.34 12.46
C LEU A 222 7.32 -20.51 11.79
N PRO A 223 6.28 -20.11 12.53
CA PRO A 223 5.27 -19.21 11.97
C PRO A 223 5.88 -17.82 11.74
N LEU A 224 5.40 -17.14 10.71
CA LEU A 224 5.94 -15.86 10.24
C LEU A 224 4.93 -14.75 10.45
N VAL A 225 5.42 -13.55 10.77
CA VAL A 225 4.66 -12.31 10.65
C VAL A 225 5.08 -11.63 9.35
N LEU A 226 4.14 -11.46 8.42
CA LEU A 226 4.43 -10.78 7.14
C LEU A 226 4.15 -9.29 7.26
N GLU A 227 5.05 -8.47 6.75
CA GLU A 227 4.93 -7.02 6.72
C GLU A 227 5.69 -6.42 5.54
N GLY A 228 5.71 -5.10 5.42
CA GLY A 228 6.40 -4.39 4.34
C GLY A 228 5.47 -4.05 3.18
N TYR A 229 5.97 -4.18 1.96
CA TYR A 229 5.22 -3.72 0.78
C TYR A 229 4.12 -4.71 0.38
N LEU A 230 2.97 -4.16 -0.02
CA LEU A 230 1.82 -4.91 -0.54
C LEU A 230 2.10 -5.44 -1.96
N PRO A 231 1.34 -6.45 -2.42
CA PRO A 231 1.40 -6.85 -3.83
C PRO A 231 1.10 -5.65 -4.75
N PRO A 232 1.72 -5.58 -5.93
CA PRO A 232 1.38 -4.58 -6.94
C PRO A 232 -0.10 -4.68 -7.32
N SER A 233 -0.66 -3.57 -7.81
CA SER A 233 -2.06 -3.53 -8.23
C SER A 233 -2.31 -4.50 -9.39
N ASP A 234 -3.31 -5.35 -9.25
CA ASP A 234 -3.65 -6.36 -10.24
C ASP A 234 -5.14 -6.75 -10.15
N PRO A 235 -5.87 -6.78 -11.28
CA PRO A 235 -7.29 -7.10 -11.29
C PRO A 235 -7.61 -8.55 -10.86
N ARG A 236 -6.62 -9.45 -10.85
CA ARG A 236 -6.76 -10.83 -10.38
C ARG A 236 -6.77 -10.94 -8.86
N LEU A 237 -6.45 -9.86 -8.14
CA LEU A 237 -6.49 -9.81 -6.68
C LEU A 237 -7.73 -9.09 -6.16
N GLN A 238 -8.40 -9.73 -5.22
CA GLN A 238 -9.33 -9.05 -4.32
C GLN A 238 -8.59 -8.59 -3.07
N ARG A 239 -8.89 -7.36 -2.63
CA ARG A 239 -8.24 -6.74 -1.48
C ARG A 239 -9.30 -6.23 -0.50
N LEU A 240 -9.20 -6.66 0.75
CA LEU A 240 -9.79 -6.00 1.90
C LEU A 240 -8.65 -5.27 2.61
N ALA A 241 -8.75 -3.96 2.79
CA ALA A 241 -7.76 -3.19 3.55
C ALA A 241 -8.42 -2.54 4.77
N VAL A 242 -7.74 -2.63 5.91
CA VAL A 242 -8.17 -2.08 7.19
C VAL A 242 -7.08 -1.08 7.60
N THR A 243 -7.39 0.21 7.53
CA THR A 243 -6.45 1.28 7.82
C THR A 243 -6.85 1.94 9.15
N PRO A 244 -5.93 2.03 10.14
CA PRO A 244 -6.22 2.75 11.37
C PRO A 244 -6.04 4.26 11.16
N ASP A 245 -7.11 5.01 11.41
CA ASP A 245 -7.08 6.46 11.50
C ASP A 245 -7.35 6.91 12.95
N PRO A 246 -6.99 8.14 13.35
CA PRO A 246 -7.22 8.62 14.71
C PRO A 246 -8.70 8.52 15.14
N GLY A 247 -9.03 7.49 15.93
CA GLY A 247 -10.37 7.27 16.47
C GLY A 247 -11.32 6.48 15.57
N VAL A 248 -10.93 6.08 14.36
CA VAL A 248 -11.76 5.30 13.41
C VAL A 248 -10.93 4.27 12.65
N LEU A 249 -11.60 3.25 12.07
CA LEU A 249 -10.97 2.33 11.13
C LEU A 249 -11.58 2.54 9.76
N GLU A 250 -10.75 2.86 8.76
CA GLU A 250 -11.17 2.91 7.37
C GLU A 250 -11.11 1.50 6.78
N ILE A 251 -12.25 0.98 6.31
CA ILE A 251 -12.34 -0.34 5.71
C ILE A 251 -12.61 -0.21 4.21
N ASN A 252 -11.60 -0.52 3.40
CA ASN A 252 -11.75 -0.62 1.95
C ASN A 252 -12.14 -2.07 1.60
N ILE A 253 -13.41 -2.28 1.27
CA ILE A 253 -13.93 -3.58 0.86
C ILE A 253 -13.57 -3.91 -0.60
N HIS A 254 -13.43 -5.20 -0.88
CA HIS A 254 -13.20 -5.69 -2.24
C HIS A 254 -14.50 -5.59 -3.08
N PRO A 255 -14.39 -5.50 -4.42
CA PRO A 255 -15.56 -5.31 -5.28
C PRO A 255 -16.60 -6.42 -5.18
N ALA A 256 -17.86 -6.06 -5.41
CA ALA A 256 -18.97 -6.97 -5.66
C ALA A 256 -19.43 -6.85 -7.13
N SER A 257 -19.86 -7.96 -7.73
CA SER A 257 -20.37 -8.01 -9.11
C SER A 257 -21.82 -7.53 -9.24
N ASP A 258 -22.55 -7.54 -8.13
CA ASP A 258 -23.98 -7.31 -8.04
C ASP A 258 -24.34 -6.77 -6.65
N TRP A 259 -25.60 -6.37 -6.51
CA TRP A 259 -26.12 -5.79 -5.28
C TRP A 259 -26.17 -6.78 -4.12
N ASP A 260 -26.61 -8.01 -4.37
CA ASP A 260 -26.75 -9.01 -3.32
C ASP A 260 -25.38 -9.36 -2.71
N GLY A 261 -24.36 -9.52 -3.54
CA GLY A 261 -22.98 -9.72 -3.09
C GLY A 261 -22.40 -8.48 -2.37
N LEU A 262 -22.84 -7.27 -2.71
CA LEU A 262 -22.46 -6.07 -1.97
C LEU A 262 -23.06 -6.09 -0.56
N VAL A 263 -24.36 -6.38 -0.46
CA VAL A 263 -25.08 -6.48 0.82
C VAL A 263 -24.45 -7.55 1.70
N GLU A 264 -24.21 -8.75 1.17
CA GLU A 264 -23.57 -9.86 1.91
C GLU A 264 -22.21 -9.44 2.50
N ARG A 265 -21.36 -8.77 1.71
CA ARG A 265 -20.05 -8.28 2.16
C ARG A 265 -20.18 -7.26 3.28
N PHE A 266 -21.11 -6.32 3.16
CA PHE A 266 -21.35 -5.30 4.18
C PHE A 266 -21.90 -5.91 5.48
N GLU A 267 -22.90 -6.79 5.40
CA GLU A 267 -23.44 -7.48 6.58
C GLU A 267 -22.37 -8.31 7.30
N GLY A 268 -21.53 -9.03 6.55
CA GLY A 268 -20.39 -9.77 7.09
C GLY A 268 -19.37 -8.85 7.78
N LEU A 269 -19.07 -7.68 7.20
CA LEU A 269 -18.18 -6.69 7.81
C LEU A 269 -18.73 -6.16 9.13
N TYR A 270 -20.02 -5.78 9.17
CA TYR A 270 -20.66 -5.30 10.39
C TYR A 270 -20.76 -6.38 11.46
N ALA A 271 -21.00 -7.64 11.08
CA ALA A 271 -20.97 -8.76 12.02
C ALA A 271 -19.58 -8.94 12.64
N ALA A 272 -18.52 -8.95 11.83
CA ALA A 272 -17.14 -9.05 12.29
C ALA A 272 -16.73 -7.87 13.19
N ALA A 273 -17.16 -6.64 12.86
CA ALA A 273 -16.94 -5.47 13.70
C ALA A 273 -17.59 -5.66 15.09
N ARG A 274 -18.84 -6.16 15.15
CA ARG A 274 -19.53 -6.43 16.42
C ARG A 274 -18.83 -7.51 17.25
N GLU A 275 -18.32 -8.57 16.63
CA GLU A 275 -17.54 -9.61 17.32
C GLU A 275 -16.27 -9.03 17.99
N CYS A 276 -15.66 -8.03 17.34
CA CYS A 276 -14.54 -7.27 17.86
C CYS A 276 -14.92 -6.13 18.82
N ARG A 277 -16.22 -5.99 19.17
CA ARG A 277 -16.77 -4.89 19.99
C ARG A 277 -16.55 -3.50 19.39
N LEU A 278 -16.50 -3.42 18.06
CA LEU A 278 -16.47 -2.19 17.30
C LEU A 278 -17.89 -1.85 16.82
N GLY A 279 -18.16 -0.56 16.65
CA GLY A 279 -19.39 -0.02 16.08
C GLY A 279 -19.08 1.05 15.03
N ALA A 280 -20.07 1.35 14.18
CA ALA A 280 -19.99 2.43 13.19
C ALA A 280 -20.78 3.66 13.62
N ASP A 281 -21.07 3.76 14.92
CA ASP A 281 -21.85 4.85 15.49
C ASP A 281 -20.93 5.76 16.30
N LYS A 282 -21.07 7.07 16.06
CA LYS A 282 -20.45 8.10 16.87
C LYS A 282 -21.55 8.95 17.50
N PHE A 283 -21.33 9.38 18.73
CA PHE A 283 -22.26 10.24 19.45
C PHE A 283 -21.56 11.52 19.90
N MET A 284 -22.22 12.64 19.68
CA MET A 284 -21.84 13.93 20.22
C MET A 284 -22.03 13.95 21.74
N LEU A 285 -21.44 14.94 22.42
CA LEU A 285 -21.54 15.08 23.88
C LEU A 285 -22.99 15.23 24.38
N ASP A 286 -23.90 15.69 23.53
CA ASP A 286 -25.33 15.81 23.82
C ASP A 286 -26.13 14.55 23.47
N GLY A 287 -25.48 13.48 23.04
CA GLY A 287 -26.09 12.20 22.68
C GLY A 287 -26.68 12.13 21.28
N ARG A 288 -26.54 13.18 20.44
CA ARG A 288 -26.93 13.09 19.03
C ARG A 288 -25.99 12.15 18.28
N HIS A 289 -26.59 11.30 17.46
CA HIS A 289 -25.86 10.43 16.54
C HIS A 289 -25.24 11.27 15.42
N GLU A 290 -24.01 10.95 15.06
CA GLU A 290 -23.25 11.56 13.97
C GLU A 290 -22.50 10.44 13.24
N GLY A 291 -22.17 10.65 11.97
CA GLY A 291 -21.26 9.78 11.25
C GLY A 291 -19.90 9.69 11.94
N THR A 292 -19.16 8.61 11.66
CA THR A 292 -17.83 8.40 12.24
C THR A 292 -16.79 9.44 11.75
N GLY A 293 -17.12 10.19 10.69
CA GLY A 293 -16.31 11.29 10.14
C GLY A 293 -15.35 10.88 9.02
N GLY A 294 -15.31 9.60 8.64
CA GLY A 294 -14.51 9.10 7.51
C GLY A 294 -15.23 9.15 6.16
N GLY A 295 -16.56 9.31 6.15
CA GLY A 295 -17.41 9.13 4.97
C GLY A 295 -17.62 7.65 4.61
N ASN A 296 -18.61 7.37 3.78
CA ASN A 296 -18.97 6.04 3.30
C ASN A 296 -18.97 6.03 1.76
N HIS A 297 -17.78 6.13 1.18
CA HIS A 297 -17.65 6.33 -0.26
C HIS A 297 -18.10 5.11 -1.07
N VAL A 298 -18.92 5.34 -2.09
CA VAL A 298 -19.37 4.30 -3.01
C VAL A 298 -18.54 4.37 -4.28
N THR A 299 -17.81 3.30 -4.59
CA THR A 299 -16.99 3.24 -5.81
C THR A 299 -17.70 2.44 -6.90
N LEU A 300 -17.78 3.02 -8.10
CA LEU A 300 -18.41 2.43 -9.28
C LEU A 300 -17.37 2.25 -10.39
N GLY A 301 -17.33 1.05 -11.00
CA GLY A 301 -16.40 0.76 -12.09
C GLY A 301 -16.49 -0.66 -12.62
N GLY A 302 -15.52 -1.04 -13.44
CA GLY A 302 -15.37 -2.40 -13.98
C GLY A 302 -14.33 -3.22 -13.21
N VAL A 303 -14.23 -4.53 -13.52
CA VAL A 303 -13.17 -5.40 -12.99
C VAL A 303 -11.78 -4.91 -13.43
N THR A 304 -11.70 -4.39 -14.66
CA THR A 304 -10.54 -3.71 -15.21
C THR A 304 -10.95 -2.31 -15.70
N PRO A 305 -9.97 -1.40 -15.92
CA PRO A 305 -10.25 -0.10 -16.53
C PRO A 305 -10.90 -0.24 -17.91
N SER A 306 -10.51 -1.24 -18.71
CA SER A 306 -11.12 -1.52 -20.02
C SER A 306 -12.60 -1.87 -19.92
N ASP A 307 -13.02 -2.47 -18.81
CA ASP A 307 -14.40 -2.86 -18.56
C ASP A 307 -15.21 -1.77 -17.84
N SER A 308 -14.59 -0.64 -17.49
CA SER A 308 -15.28 0.45 -16.82
C SER A 308 -16.44 0.97 -17.67
N PRO A 309 -17.69 0.98 -17.14
CA PRO A 309 -18.83 1.52 -17.89
C PRO A 309 -18.68 3.02 -18.16
N LEU A 310 -17.93 3.73 -17.31
CA LEU A 310 -17.69 5.16 -17.42
C LEU A 310 -16.69 5.49 -18.52
N LEU A 311 -15.62 4.69 -18.66
CA LEU A 311 -14.64 4.88 -19.74
C LEU A 311 -15.19 4.40 -21.09
N ARG A 312 -15.93 3.29 -21.11
CA ARG A 312 -16.55 2.76 -22.33
C ARG A 312 -17.70 3.63 -22.84
N ARG A 313 -18.42 4.30 -21.93
CA ARG A 313 -19.55 5.18 -22.26
C ARG A 313 -19.48 6.47 -21.42
N PRO A 314 -18.64 7.45 -21.81
CA PRO A 314 -18.48 8.71 -21.08
C PRO A 314 -19.79 9.49 -20.88
N ALA A 315 -20.77 9.30 -21.78
CA ALA A 315 -22.13 9.85 -21.63
C ALA A 315 -22.82 9.42 -20.32
N LEU A 316 -22.44 8.28 -19.73
CA LEU A 316 -22.96 7.82 -18.44
C LEU A 316 -22.54 8.76 -17.31
N LEU A 317 -21.27 9.15 -17.23
CA LEU A 317 -20.78 10.08 -16.20
C LEU A 317 -21.48 11.44 -16.33
N ARG A 318 -21.58 11.96 -17.56
CA ARG A 318 -22.37 13.16 -17.86
C ARG A 318 -23.81 13.03 -17.36
N SER A 319 -24.48 11.91 -17.66
CA SER A 319 -25.87 11.68 -17.24
C SER A 319 -26.00 11.63 -15.73
N LEU A 320 -25.05 11.00 -15.02
CA LEU A 320 -25.03 10.95 -13.56
C LEU A 320 -24.88 12.35 -12.96
N LEU A 321 -23.90 13.13 -13.45
CA LEU A 321 -23.65 14.50 -12.99
C LEU A 321 -24.90 15.38 -13.18
N VAL A 322 -25.49 15.38 -14.37
CA VAL A 322 -26.70 16.18 -14.65
C VAL A 322 -27.88 15.69 -13.81
N TYR A 323 -28.03 14.37 -13.64
CA TYR A 323 -29.13 13.83 -12.84
C TYR A 323 -29.00 14.24 -11.36
N TRP A 324 -27.84 14.04 -10.73
CA TRP A 324 -27.60 14.46 -9.35
C TRP A 324 -27.72 15.97 -9.17
N GLN A 325 -27.23 16.75 -10.15
CA GLN A 325 -27.33 18.20 -10.12
C GLN A 325 -28.80 18.67 -10.10
N ASN A 326 -29.68 18.03 -10.88
CA ASN A 326 -31.12 18.33 -10.91
C ASN A 326 -31.91 17.71 -9.75
N HIS A 327 -31.31 16.81 -8.98
CA HIS A 327 -31.95 16.11 -7.86
C HIS A 327 -31.11 16.24 -6.57
N PRO A 328 -30.97 17.45 -6.00
CA PRO A 328 -30.12 17.69 -4.84
C PRO A 328 -30.49 16.91 -3.58
N SER A 329 -31.72 16.41 -3.50
CA SER A 329 -32.13 15.48 -2.45
C SER A 329 -31.25 14.23 -2.36
N LEU A 330 -30.63 13.78 -3.47
CA LEU A 330 -29.73 12.62 -3.46
C LEU A 330 -28.41 12.90 -2.73
N SER A 331 -27.94 14.15 -2.75
CA SER A 331 -26.76 14.59 -1.99
C SER A 331 -27.11 14.82 -0.52
N TYR A 332 -28.28 15.42 -0.25
CA TYR A 332 -28.68 15.83 1.09
C TYR A 332 -29.30 14.71 1.93
N LEU A 333 -29.79 13.63 1.30
CA LEU A 333 -30.33 12.48 2.03
C LEU A 333 -29.25 11.79 2.86
N PHE A 334 -28.00 11.81 2.40
CA PHE A 334 -26.87 11.13 3.02
C PHE A 334 -25.81 12.10 3.57
N SER A 335 -26.11 13.41 3.63
CA SER A 335 -25.21 14.38 4.25
C SER A 335 -25.30 14.29 5.76
N GLY A 336 -24.15 14.38 6.44
CA GLY A 336 -24.14 14.57 7.89
C GLY A 336 -24.55 15.98 8.32
N ALA A 337 -23.93 16.49 9.39
CA ALA A 337 -24.37 17.72 10.03
C ALA A 337 -24.19 19.00 9.20
N PHE A 338 -23.37 18.96 8.13
CA PHE A 338 -23.01 20.14 7.34
C PHE A 338 -23.19 19.90 5.84
N VAL A 339 -23.87 20.84 5.19
CA VAL A 339 -24.01 20.94 3.73
C VAL A 339 -23.34 22.24 3.27
N GLY A 340 -22.79 22.25 2.06
CA GLY A 340 -22.18 23.42 1.47
C GLY A 340 -20.67 23.27 1.23
N PRO A 341 -19.97 24.36 0.86
CA PRO A 341 -18.62 24.30 0.30
C PRO A 341 -17.54 23.83 1.27
N THR A 342 -17.84 23.86 2.57
CA THR A 342 -16.95 23.39 3.63
C THR A 342 -17.28 21.97 4.09
N SER A 343 -18.30 21.33 3.51
CA SER A 343 -18.63 19.93 3.80
C SER A 343 -17.52 18.97 3.33
N GLN A 344 -17.69 17.68 3.66
CA GLN A 344 -16.71 16.65 3.31
C GLN A 344 -16.60 16.47 1.79
N ALA A 345 -17.74 16.50 1.09
CA ALA A 345 -17.87 16.23 -0.33
C ALA A 345 -18.91 17.17 -0.98
N PRO A 346 -18.62 18.49 -1.06
CA PRO A 346 -19.53 19.46 -1.67
C PRO A 346 -19.92 19.12 -3.10
N ARG A 347 -21.12 19.57 -3.47
CA ARG A 347 -21.57 19.60 -4.86
C ARG A 347 -20.86 20.69 -5.65
N VAL A 348 -20.90 20.58 -6.98
CA VAL A 348 -20.26 21.54 -7.90
C VAL A 348 -20.82 22.97 -7.72
N ASP A 349 -22.10 23.08 -7.36
CA ASP A 349 -22.84 24.33 -7.19
C ASP A 349 -22.78 24.93 -5.78
N GLU A 350 -22.11 24.28 -4.83
CA GLU A 350 -22.09 24.75 -3.44
C GLU A 350 -20.99 25.77 -3.14
N ALA A 351 -19.96 25.85 -3.99
CA ALA A 351 -18.80 26.71 -3.76
C ALA A 351 -18.75 27.96 -4.63
N ARG A 352 -19.18 27.86 -5.89
CA ARG A 352 -19.07 28.96 -6.87
C ARG A 352 -20.27 28.97 -7.81
N ASP A 353 -20.93 30.11 -7.90
CA ASP A 353 -22.18 30.27 -8.65
C ASP A 353 -21.98 30.18 -10.18
N ASP A 354 -20.78 30.49 -10.68
CA ASP A 354 -20.40 30.45 -12.10
C ASP A 354 -20.05 29.05 -12.61
N ASN A 355 -19.72 28.10 -11.71
CA ASN A 355 -19.31 26.75 -12.07
C ASN A 355 -20.36 25.99 -12.88
N LEU A 356 -21.65 26.19 -12.63
CA LEU A 356 -22.70 25.45 -13.36
C LEU A 356 -22.78 25.84 -14.83
N TYR A 357 -22.58 27.13 -15.13
CA TYR A 357 -22.56 27.61 -16.50
C TYR A 357 -21.35 27.04 -17.25
N GLU A 358 -20.16 27.10 -16.64
CA GLU A 358 -18.94 26.56 -17.24
C GLU A 358 -18.98 25.02 -17.36
N LEU A 359 -19.56 24.32 -16.38
CA LEU A 359 -19.79 22.88 -16.45
C LEU A 359 -20.73 22.54 -17.61
N ALA A 360 -21.78 23.33 -17.86
CA ALA A 360 -22.66 23.09 -19.00
C ALA A 360 -21.90 23.14 -20.34
N ILE A 361 -21.02 24.13 -20.53
CA ILE A 361 -20.14 24.24 -21.70
C ILE A 361 -19.19 23.02 -21.77
N ALA A 362 -18.62 22.62 -20.64
CA ALA A 362 -17.75 21.45 -20.57
C ALA A 362 -18.48 20.16 -20.98
N LEU A 363 -19.75 19.99 -20.59
CA LEU A 363 -20.56 18.85 -20.98
C LEU A 363 -20.94 18.88 -22.47
N GLU A 364 -21.17 20.06 -23.06
CA GLU A 364 -21.35 20.22 -24.51
C GLU A 364 -20.07 19.82 -25.27
N GLN A 365 -18.90 20.23 -24.77
CA GLN A 365 -17.61 19.82 -25.34
C GLN A 365 -17.39 18.31 -25.21
N LEU A 366 -17.79 17.70 -24.09
CA LEU A 366 -17.75 16.25 -23.92
C LEU A 366 -18.65 15.54 -24.94
N ASP A 367 -19.86 16.02 -25.17
CA ASP A 367 -20.77 15.48 -26.19
C ASP A 367 -20.15 15.55 -27.60
N ALA A 368 -19.47 16.65 -27.92
CA ALA A 368 -18.74 16.80 -29.18
C ALA A 368 -17.59 15.79 -29.32
N GLN A 369 -16.81 15.57 -28.25
CA GLN A 369 -15.74 14.56 -28.23
C GLN A 369 -16.28 13.14 -28.38
N ILE A 370 -17.39 12.82 -27.71
CA ILE A 370 -18.07 11.51 -27.86
C ILE A 370 -18.54 11.32 -29.32
N ALA A 371 -19.12 12.34 -29.93
CA ALA A 371 -19.56 12.28 -31.32
C ALA A 371 -18.40 12.16 -32.33
N ALA A 372 -17.25 12.75 -32.02
CA ALA A 372 -16.03 12.63 -32.82
C ALA A 372 -15.45 11.22 -32.71
N ALA A 373 -15.32 10.68 -31.50
CA ALA A 373 -14.82 9.33 -31.24
C ALA A 373 -15.68 8.23 -31.87
N ALA A 374 -16.98 8.46 -32.04
CA ALA A 374 -17.85 7.54 -32.77
C ALA A 374 -17.53 7.44 -34.27
N LYS A 375 -16.74 8.37 -34.81
CA LYS A 375 -16.34 8.43 -36.23
C LYS A 375 -14.87 8.11 -36.45
N ASP A 376 -14.05 8.22 -35.41
CA ASP A 376 -12.60 8.10 -35.46
C ASP A 376 -12.09 7.40 -34.19
N ASP A 377 -11.50 6.23 -34.38
CA ASP A 377 -10.96 5.40 -33.30
C ASP A 377 -9.66 5.99 -32.69
N GLU A 378 -9.06 7.04 -33.27
CA GLU A 378 -7.89 7.73 -32.71
C GLU A 378 -8.23 8.64 -31.51
N VAL A 379 -9.50 8.93 -31.25
CA VAL A 379 -9.91 9.78 -30.12
C VAL A 379 -9.82 9.01 -28.81
N GLU A 380 -8.79 9.29 -28.00
CA GLU A 380 -8.64 8.76 -26.64
C GLU A 380 -9.65 9.37 -25.65
N LEU A 381 -10.89 8.91 -25.71
CA LEU A 381 -11.99 9.34 -24.83
C LEU A 381 -11.67 9.32 -23.33
N PRO A 382 -10.96 8.31 -22.77
CA PRO A 382 -10.64 8.29 -21.33
C PRO A 382 -9.88 9.54 -20.86
N TRP A 383 -8.93 10.03 -21.65
CA TRP A 383 -8.17 11.24 -21.33
C TRP A 383 -9.00 12.50 -21.48
N GLN A 384 -9.83 12.58 -22.52
CA GLN A 384 -10.69 13.73 -22.75
C GLN A 384 -11.70 13.90 -21.61
N LEU A 385 -12.28 12.79 -21.13
CA LEU A 385 -13.23 12.80 -20.03
C LEU A 385 -12.65 13.47 -18.78
N ASP A 386 -11.46 13.04 -18.38
CA ASP A 386 -10.78 13.58 -17.20
C ASP A 386 -10.40 15.06 -17.38
N ARG A 387 -9.78 15.40 -18.52
CA ARG A 387 -9.33 16.78 -18.81
C ARG A 387 -10.48 17.78 -18.85
N ILE A 388 -11.65 17.37 -19.33
CA ILE A 388 -12.83 18.24 -19.42
C ILE A 388 -13.45 18.46 -18.04
N LEU A 389 -13.56 17.41 -17.21
CA LEU A 389 -14.35 17.47 -15.97
C LEU A 389 -13.54 17.79 -14.72
N ARG A 390 -12.24 17.48 -14.69
CA ARG A 390 -11.39 17.54 -13.47
C ARG A 390 -11.44 18.87 -12.73
N ASN A 391 -11.45 19.99 -13.46
CA ASN A 391 -11.40 21.31 -12.83
C ASN A 391 -12.76 21.77 -12.28
N PHE A 392 -13.84 21.05 -12.58
CA PHE A 392 -15.19 21.32 -12.07
C PHE A 392 -15.55 20.39 -10.91
N LEU A 393 -15.01 19.16 -10.92
CA LEU A 393 -15.23 18.17 -9.87
C LEU A 393 -14.20 18.32 -8.75
N VAL A 394 -14.20 19.49 -8.10
CA VAL A 394 -13.28 19.88 -7.02
C VAL A 394 -14.01 20.63 -5.92
N ASP A 395 -13.42 20.66 -4.72
CA ASP A 395 -13.86 21.58 -3.66
C ASP A 395 -13.40 23.04 -3.91
N LEU A 396 -13.74 23.94 -2.99
CA LEU A 396 -13.36 25.36 -3.05
C LEU A 396 -11.84 25.58 -3.18
N THR A 397 -11.02 24.65 -2.69
CA THR A 397 -9.55 24.71 -2.72
C THR A 397 -8.95 24.10 -3.99
N GLY A 398 -9.78 23.53 -4.86
CA GLY A 398 -9.33 22.82 -6.06
C GLY A 398 -8.98 21.35 -5.80
N ASN A 399 -9.41 20.78 -4.67
CA ASN A 399 -9.14 19.39 -4.32
C ASN A 399 -10.23 18.46 -4.89
N THR A 400 -9.84 17.63 -5.84
CA THR A 400 -10.70 16.63 -6.49
C THR A 400 -11.17 15.53 -5.53
N HIS A 401 -10.35 15.18 -4.54
CA HIS A 401 -10.64 14.17 -3.53
C HIS A 401 -11.74 14.61 -2.55
N ARG A 402 -12.14 15.88 -2.59
CA ARG A 402 -13.22 16.44 -1.77
C ARG A 402 -14.45 16.81 -2.57
N SER A 403 -14.58 16.32 -3.80
CA SER A 403 -15.79 16.51 -4.60
C SER A 403 -16.82 15.40 -4.32
N GLU A 404 -18.11 15.71 -4.49
CA GLU A 404 -19.19 14.70 -4.47
C GLU A 404 -18.91 13.56 -5.47
N PHE A 405 -18.54 13.93 -6.71
CA PHE A 405 -18.17 13.01 -7.79
C PHE A 405 -16.65 13.04 -7.99
N CYS A 406 -15.94 12.21 -7.25
CA CYS A 406 -14.49 12.13 -7.31
C CYS A 406 -14.01 11.26 -8.48
N ILE A 407 -13.24 11.86 -9.38
CA ILE A 407 -12.68 11.21 -10.58
C ILE A 407 -11.18 10.93 -10.50
N ASP A 408 -10.58 10.99 -9.30
CA ASP A 408 -9.14 10.74 -9.12
C ASP A 408 -8.72 9.31 -9.44
N LYS A 409 -9.64 8.37 -9.31
CA LYS A 409 -9.43 6.95 -9.65
C LYS A 409 -9.96 6.61 -11.05
N LEU A 410 -10.45 7.59 -11.82
CA LEU A 410 -11.04 7.36 -13.14
C LEU A 410 -9.95 7.20 -14.20
N TYR A 411 -9.41 8.32 -14.70
CA TYR A 411 -8.36 8.30 -15.71
C TYR A 411 -7.48 9.56 -15.67
N PRO A 412 -6.84 9.87 -14.53
CA PRO A 412 -6.08 11.09 -14.37
C PRO A 412 -4.86 11.15 -15.31
N PRO A 413 -4.38 12.35 -15.62
CA PRO A 413 -3.17 12.53 -16.43
C PRO A 413 -1.94 11.89 -15.78
N SER A 414 -1.85 11.95 -14.46
CA SER A 414 -0.83 11.34 -13.61
C SER A 414 -1.47 10.49 -12.51
N GLY A 415 -0.85 9.36 -12.15
CA GLY A 415 -1.35 8.47 -11.11
C GLY A 415 -2.09 7.23 -11.64
N ALA A 416 -2.98 6.67 -10.82
CA ALA A 416 -3.61 5.39 -11.08
C ALA A 416 -4.87 5.53 -11.97
N ARG A 417 -4.82 4.94 -13.16
CA ARG A 417 -5.91 4.93 -14.16
C ARG A 417 -6.79 3.70 -13.98
N LEU A 418 -7.65 3.72 -12.97
CA LEU A 418 -8.40 2.54 -12.53
C LEU A 418 -9.80 2.43 -13.17
N GLY A 419 -10.28 3.48 -13.84
CA GLY A 419 -11.62 3.51 -14.42
C GLY A 419 -12.74 3.54 -13.38
N LEU A 420 -12.46 4.08 -12.19
CA LEU A 420 -13.40 4.13 -11.07
C LEU A 420 -13.92 5.55 -10.83
N LEU A 421 -15.23 5.69 -10.63
CA LEU A 421 -15.84 6.87 -10.04
C LEU A 421 -16.08 6.61 -8.57
N GLU A 422 -15.75 7.58 -7.72
CA GLU A 422 -16.02 7.51 -6.29
C GLU A 422 -17.06 8.57 -5.93
N LEU A 423 -18.20 8.11 -5.44
CA LEU A 423 -19.26 8.97 -4.90
C LEU A 423 -19.00 9.16 -3.40
N ARG A 424 -18.85 10.42 -2.99
CA ARG A 424 -18.32 10.75 -1.65
C ARG A 424 -19.32 11.40 -0.71
N ALA A 425 -20.45 11.91 -1.22
CA ALA A 425 -21.50 12.53 -0.40
C ALA A 425 -22.41 11.47 0.27
N PHE A 426 -21.80 10.51 0.94
CA PHE A 426 -22.47 9.49 1.74
C PHE A 426 -21.77 9.44 3.10
N GLU A 427 -22.50 9.71 4.18
CA GLU A 427 -21.99 9.66 5.56
C GLU A 427 -22.70 8.61 6.41
#